data_AF-A0A7V2AVU9-F1
#
_entry.id   AF-A0A7V2AVU9-F1
#
_cell.length_a   1.000
_cell.length_b   1.000
_cell.length_c   1.000
_cell.angle_alpha   90.00
_cell.angle_beta   90.00
_cell.angle_gamma   90.00
#
_symmetry.space_group_name_H-M   'P 1'
#
loop_
_entity.id
_entity.type
_entity.pdbx_description
1 polymer ?
#
loop_
_entity_poly.entity_id
_entity_poly.type
_entity_poly.pdbx_seq_one_letter_code
_entity_poly.pdbx_strand_id
1 'polypeptide(L)'
;MVTGNAREALFYEKLGDGSVSCRLCPNFCLIRDGASGRCMVRRNVSGTLLALSYGNTVTVALDPIEKKPLYHFLPGSTILSIGPNGCTLTCDHCQNWRISQEEA
;
A
#
# COMPACT_ATOMS: atom_id res chain seq x y z
N MET A 1 3.97 -1.91 17.42
CA MET A 1 5.08 -0.94 17.54
C MET A 1 5.15 -0.21 16.22
N VAL A 2 5.06 1.12 16.22
CA VAL A 2 5.16 1.93 14.99
C VAL A 2 6.64 1.98 14.61
N THR A 3 7.02 1.32 13.51
CA THR A 3 8.41 1.34 13.00
C THR A 3 8.71 2.69 12.33
N GLY A 4 9.97 3.11 12.35
CA GLY A 4 10.44 4.51 12.29
C GLY A 4 10.16 5.37 11.05
N ASN A 5 9.25 4.98 10.17
CA ASN A 5 8.86 5.76 8.98
C ASN A 5 7.36 6.04 8.87
N ALA A 6 6.56 5.65 9.87
CA ALA A 6 5.13 5.94 9.83
C ALA A 6 4.86 7.44 9.75
N ARG A 7 3.97 7.83 8.84
CA ARG A 7 3.49 9.21 8.70
C ARG A 7 1.98 9.24 8.86
N GLU A 8 1.46 10.36 9.35
CA GLU A 8 0.01 10.57 9.30
C GLU A 8 -0.47 10.46 7.85
N ALA A 9 -1.48 9.64 7.64
CA ALA A 9 -2.04 9.37 6.34
C ALA A 9 -2.85 10.57 5.85
N LEU A 10 -2.84 10.79 4.55
CA LEU A 10 -3.73 11.77 3.91
C LEU A 10 -5.07 11.13 3.53
N PHE A 11 -6.07 12.00 3.33
CA PHE A 11 -7.40 11.66 2.81
C PHE A 11 -8.18 10.73 3.73
N TYR A 12 -8.37 11.14 4.99
CA TYR A 12 -9.26 10.47 5.93
C TYR A 12 -10.02 11.48 6.79
N GLU A 13 -11.16 11.06 7.33
CA GLU A 13 -11.96 11.84 8.27
C GLU A 13 -11.93 11.16 9.64
N LYS A 14 -11.78 11.95 10.71
CA LYS A 14 -11.93 11.46 12.09
C LYS A 14 -13.41 11.36 12.44
N LEU A 15 -13.80 10.29 13.11
CA LEU A 15 -15.16 10.06 13.58
C LEU A 15 -15.23 10.20 15.09
N GLY A 16 -16.42 10.49 15.62
CA GLY A 16 -16.62 10.85 17.04
C GLY A 16 -16.35 9.72 18.04
N ASP A 17 -16.27 8.47 17.58
CA ASP A 17 -16.03 7.28 18.40
C ASP A 17 -14.56 6.82 18.38
N GLY A 18 -13.65 7.62 17.84
CA GLY A 18 -12.23 7.28 17.67
C GLY A 18 -11.94 6.43 16.44
N SER A 19 -12.96 6.04 15.66
CA SER A 19 -12.76 5.45 14.33
C SER A 19 -12.41 6.51 13.28
N VAL A 20 -11.94 6.06 12.12
CA VAL A 20 -11.60 6.94 10.99
C VAL A 20 -12.18 6.40 9.70
N SER A 21 -12.59 7.30 8.81
CA SER A 21 -13.06 6.97 7.45
C SER A 21 -11.95 7.27 6.44
N CYS A 22 -11.29 6.25 5.90
CA CYS A 22 -10.23 6.42 4.91
C CYS A 22 -10.81 6.54 3.50
N ARG A 23 -10.46 7.61 2.78
CA ARG A 23 -10.98 7.93 1.43
C ARG A 23 -9.90 7.94 0.33
N LEU A 24 -8.71 7.40 0.60
CA LEU A 24 -7.63 7.39 -0.40
C LEU A 24 -7.97 6.54 -1.63
N CYS A 25 -8.61 5.39 -1.42
CA CYS A 25 -8.93 4.46 -2.50
C CYS A 25 -10.44 4.13 -2.50
N PRO A 26 -10.96 3.53 -3.58
CA PRO A 26 -12.39 3.25 -3.73
C PRO A 26 -12.99 2.27 -2.70
N ASN A 27 -12.20 1.67 -1.81
CA ASN A 27 -12.72 0.79 -0.75
C ASN A 27 -13.36 1.57 0.42
N PHE A 28 -13.08 2.87 0.57
CA PHE A 28 -13.67 3.73 1.61
C PHE A 28 -13.68 3.11 3.03
N CYS A 29 -12.55 2.55 3.48
CA CYS A 29 -12.52 1.75 4.70
C CYS A 29 -12.88 2.57 5.94
N LEU A 30 -13.85 2.08 6.73
CA LEU A 30 -14.07 2.49 8.12
C LEU A 30 -13.13 1.70 9.04
N ILE A 31 -12.22 2.39 9.72
CA ILE A 31 -11.13 1.78 10.48
C ILE A 31 -11.28 2.16 11.95
N ARG A 32 -11.65 1.19 12.79
CA ARG A 32 -11.74 1.36 14.24
C ARG A 32 -10.38 1.61 14.86
N ASP A 33 -10.35 2.19 16.05
CA ASP A 33 -9.11 2.39 16.77
C ASP A 33 -8.34 1.08 16.94
N GLY A 34 -7.03 1.13 16.71
CA GLY A 34 -6.15 -0.02 16.73
C GLY A 34 -6.30 -0.99 15.56
N ALA A 35 -7.18 -0.74 14.58
CA ALA A 35 -7.35 -1.60 13.39
C ALA A 35 -6.61 -1.07 12.16
N SER A 36 -6.36 -1.96 11.19
CA SER A 36 -5.79 -1.65 9.89
C SER A 36 -6.86 -1.66 8.80
N GLY A 37 -6.68 -0.84 7.76
CA GLY A 37 -7.52 -0.88 6.56
C GLY A 37 -7.21 -2.12 5.70
N ARG A 38 -8.00 -2.33 4.63
CA ARG A 38 -7.86 -3.48 3.73
C ARG A 38 -6.45 -3.65 3.12
N CYS A 39 -5.72 -2.55 2.95
CA CYS A 39 -4.37 -2.58 2.42
C CYS A 39 -3.32 -3.01 3.45
N MET A 40 -3.66 -3.23 4.73
CA MET A 40 -2.75 -3.66 5.82
C MET A 40 -1.60 -2.69 6.15
N VAL A 41 -1.45 -1.60 5.39
CA VAL A 41 -0.38 -0.60 5.58
C VAL A 41 -0.88 0.73 6.17
N ARG A 42 -2.18 0.83 6.47
CA ARG A 42 -2.77 2.01 7.10
C ARG A 42 -3.51 1.61 8.37
N ARG A 43 -3.07 2.12 9.52
CA ARG A 43 -3.60 1.75 10.83
C ARG A 43 -4.10 2.98 11.58
N ASN A 44 -5.28 2.86 12.18
CA ASN A 44 -5.78 3.88 13.08
C ASN A 44 -5.11 3.72 14.45
N VAL A 45 -4.47 4.77 14.92
CA VAL A 45 -3.84 4.84 16.25
C VAL A 45 -4.41 6.04 16.97
N SER A 46 -5.28 5.78 17.93
CA SER A 46 -5.96 6.76 18.78
C SER A 46 -6.66 7.86 17.97
N GLY A 47 -7.41 7.46 16.94
CA GLY A 47 -8.16 8.36 16.06
C GLY A 47 -7.30 9.07 15.01
N THR A 48 -6.03 8.71 14.87
CA THR A 48 -5.13 9.23 13.84
C THR A 48 -4.73 8.10 12.89
N LEU A 49 -5.06 8.24 11.61
CA LEU A 49 -4.71 7.23 10.62
C LEU A 49 -3.23 7.39 10.24
N LEU A 50 -2.43 6.35 10.42
CA LEU A 50 -1.01 6.32 10.07
C LEU A 50 -0.79 5.46 8.82
N ALA A 51 0.01 5.95 7.88
CA ALA A 51 0.59 5.18 6.78
C ALA A 51 1.92 4.58 7.27
N LEU A 52 1.88 3.28 7.59
CA LEU A 52 2.97 2.57 8.27
C LEU A 52 4.14 2.25 7.33
N SER A 53 3.86 2.00 6.06
CA SER A 53 4.86 1.64 5.05
C SER A 53 5.39 2.83 4.24
N TYR A 54 5.22 4.06 4.74
CA TYR A 54 5.63 5.26 3.99
C TYR A 54 7.13 5.22 3.69
N GLY A 55 7.50 5.34 2.40
CA GLY A 55 8.89 5.28 1.96
C GLY A 55 9.51 3.88 1.94
N ASN A 56 8.75 2.82 2.27
CA ASN A 56 9.23 1.44 2.23
C ASN A 56 8.80 0.74 0.94
N THR A 57 9.64 -0.18 0.46
CA THR A 57 9.33 -1.06 -0.68
C THR A 57 9.57 -2.51 -0.29
N VAL A 58 8.78 -3.43 -0.85
CA VAL A 58 8.97 -4.88 -0.63
C VAL A 58 9.69 -5.55 -1.79
N THR A 59 9.81 -4.88 -2.94
CA THR A 59 10.57 -5.38 -4.08
C THR A 59 11.28 -4.25 -4.81
N VAL A 60 12.45 -4.59 -5.33
CA VAL A 60 13.19 -3.81 -6.32
C VAL A 60 13.78 -4.81 -7.31
N ALA A 61 13.61 -4.55 -8.61
CA ALA A 61 14.17 -5.40 -9.66
C ALA A 61 14.62 -4.56 -10.86
N LEU A 62 15.76 -4.95 -11.42
CA LEU A 62 16.19 -4.51 -12.75
C LEU A 62 15.80 -5.59 -13.74
N ASP A 63 15.01 -5.23 -14.74
CA ASP A 63 14.49 -6.14 -15.76
C ASP A 63 14.69 -5.53 -17.16
N PRO A 64 14.69 -6.33 -18.23
CA PRO A 64 14.54 -5.80 -19.59
C PRO A 64 13.11 -5.25 -19.80
N ILE A 65 12.97 -4.18 -20.59
CA ILE A 65 11.67 -3.56 -20.87
C ILE A 65 10.64 -4.55 -21.46
N GLU A 66 11.11 -5.56 -22.20
CA GLU A 66 10.29 -6.58 -22.86
C GLU A 66 9.55 -7.50 -21.86
N LYS A 67 9.95 -7.52 -20.59
CA LYS A 67 9.19 -8.22 -19.53
C LYS A 67 7.87 -7.52 -19.23
N LYS A 68 7.75 -6.23 -19.52
CA LYS A 68 6.52 -5.44 -19.34
C LYS A 68 5.65 -5.54 -20.59
N PRO A 69 4.34 -5.24 -20.51
CA PRO A 69 3.46 -5.21 -21.69
C PRO A 69 3.73 -3.99 -22.59
N LEU A 70 5.00 -3.74 -22.94
CA LEU A 70 5.52 -2.60 -23.68
C LEU A 70 6.63 -3.06 -24.66
N TYR A 71 6.39 -4.13 -25.40
CA TYR A 71 7.42 -4.85 -26.16
C TYR A 71 8.21 -4.00 -27.17
N HIS A 72 7.56 -3.04 -27.83
CA HIS A 72 8.21 -2.15 -28.82
C HIS A 72 8.66 -0.80 -28.23
N PHE A 73 8.57 -0.62 -26.91
CA PHE A 73 9.01 0.59 -26.25
C PHE A 73 10.47 0.44 -25.83
N LEU A 74 11.37 1.24 -26.42
CA LEU A 74 12.81 1.25 -26.11
C LEU A 74 13.49 -0.15 -26.07
N PRO A 75 13.46 -0.94 -27.15
CA PRO A 75 13.97 -2.31 -27.13
C PRO A 75 15.41 -2.44 -26.63
N GLY A 76 15.66 -3.48 -25.83
CA GLY A 76 16.96 -3.77 -25.21
C GLY A 76 17.33 -2.89 -24.00
N SER A 77 16.46 -1.95 -23.61
CA SER A 77 16.71 -1.09 -22.45
C SER A 77 16.43 -1.80 -21.11
N THR A 78 17.16 -1.37 -20.08
CA THR A 78 16.93 -1.80 -18.69
C THR A 78 15.90 -0.89 -18.03
N ILE A 79 15.00 -1.49 -17.25
CA ILE A 79 14.02 -0.79 -16.43
C ILE A 79 14.18 -1.10 -14.95
N LEU A 80 13.85 -0.13 -14.11
CA LEU A 80 13.74 -0.28 -12.66
C LEU A 80 12.27 -0.49 -12.27
N SER A 81 11.96 -1.64 -11.67
CA SER A 81 10.66 -1.94 -11.08
C SER A 81 10.75 -1.84 -9.56
N ILE A 82 9.89 -1.02 -8.96
CA ILE A 82 9.76 -0.87 -7.50
C ILE A 82 8.32 -1.19 -7.12
N GLY A 83 8.13 -2.05 -6.12
CA GLY A 83 6.81 -2.49 -5.65
C GLY A 83 6.64 -2.27 -4.16
N PRO A 84 5.88 -1.24 -3.72
CA PRO A 84 5.50 -1.11 -2.32
C PRO A 84 4.40 -2.10 -1.94
N ASN A 85 4.32 -2.41 -0.64
CA ASN A 85 3.20 -3.15 -0.06
C ASN A 85 1.91 -2.31 -0.09
N GLY A 86 0.75 -2.95 0.12
CA GLY A 86 -0.52 -2.25 0.33
C GLY A 86 -1.44 -2.21 -0.89
N CYS A 87 -1.43 -3.27 -1.70
CA CYS A 87 -2.36 -3.41 -2.81
C CYS A 87 -3.81 -3.36 -2.30
N THR A 88 -4.66 -2.57 -2.95
CA THR A 88 -6.07 -2.36 -2.57
C THR A 88 -7.03 -3.37 -3.19
N LEU A 89 -6.51 -4.34 -3.94
CA LEU A 89 -7.25 -5.37 -4.69
C LEU A 89 -7.11 -6.74 -4.02
N THR A 90 -8.06 -7.64 -4.27
CA THR A 90 -8.03 -9.05 -3.81
C THR A 90 -8.21 -9.98 -4.99
N CYS A 91 -7.21 -10.04 -5.87
CA CYS A 91 -7.28 -10.85 -7.07
C CYS A 91 -7.15 -12.34 -6.73
N ASP A 92 -8.04 -13.19 -7.25
CA ASP A 92 -8.05 -14.64 -7.00
C ASP A 92 -6.75 -15.35 -7.43
N HIS A 93 -6.09 -14.81 -8.47
CA HIS A 93 -4.85 -15.38 -9.03
C HIS A 93 -3.68 -14.40 -8.96
N CYS A 94 -3.57 -13.68 -7.84
CA CYS A 94 -2.51 -12.70 -7.63
C CYS A 94 -1.12 -13.36 -7.68
N GLN A 95 -0.31 -13.02 -8.68
CA GLN A 95 1.07 -13.49 -8.79
C GLN A 95 1.97 -12.95 -7.64
N ASN A 96 1.61 -11.79 -7.11
CA ASN A 96 2.35 -11.11 -6.05
C ASN A 96 1.72 -11.31 -4.66
N TRP A 97 0.87 -12.33 -4.48
CA TRP A 97 0.05 -12.49 -3.27
C TRP A 97 0.87 -12.41 -1.98
N ARG A 98 2.07 -13.02 -1.98
CA ARG A 98 3.00 -13.07 -0.84
C ARG A 98 3.42 -11.70 -0.32
N ILE A 99 3.47 -10.70 -1.19
CA ILE A 99 4.03 -9.37 -0.89
C ILE A 99 3.00 -8.25 -1.08
N SER A 100 1.78 -8.58 -1.51
CA SER A 100 0.78 -7.59 -1.91
C SER A 100 0.09 -6.92 -0.72
N GLN A 101 -0.06 -7.65 0.39
CA GLN A 101 -0.77 -7.26 1.61
C GLN A 101 -0.14 -7.96 2.82
N GLU A 102 0.96 -7.40 3.32
CA GLU A 102 1.54 -7.77 4.62
C GLU A 102 1.24 -6.70 5.68
N GLU A 103 1.12 -7.07 6.95
CA GLU A 103 0.96 -6.10 8.04
C GLU A 103 2.28 -5.34 8.24
N ALA A 104 2.23 -4.00 8.20
CA ALA A 104 3.39 -3.12 8.34
C ALA A 104 3.64 -2.63 9.78
#